data_AF-A0A521KW74-F1
#
_entry.id   AF-A0A521KW74-F1
#
_cell.length_a   1.000
_cell.length_b   1.000
_cell.length_c   1.000
_cell.angle_alpha   90.00
_cell.angle_beta   90.00
_cell.angle_gamma   90.00
#
_symmetry.space_group_name_H-M   'P 1'
#
loop_
_entity.id
_entity.type
_entity.pdbx_description
1 polymer ?
#
loop_
_entity_poly.entity_id
_entity_poly.type
_entity_poly.pdbx_seq_one_letter_code
_entity_poly.pdbx_strand_id
1 'polypeptide(L)'
;MPSRTRASAALLCGLWASLIAAPASLAQDASLAQAPGAIRYDRDIRPILSDRCFRCHGPDLGSREAKLRLDEFDDATAERKRGRAIAPGDPANSLLLQRVAHADPDERMPPADS
;
A
#
# COMPACT_ATOMS: atom_id res chain seq x y z
N MET A 1 4.09 -35.65 -60.73
CA MET A 1 5.57 -35.73 -60.85
C MET A 1 5.92 -35.59 -62.33
N PRO A 2 6.95 -34.84 -62.78
CA PRO A 2 8.04 -34.14 -62.08
C PRO A 2 7.90 -32.58 -62.17
N SER A 3 8.19 -31.80 -61.13
CA SER A 3 9.50 -31.26 -60.72
C SER A 3 10.13 -30.29 -61.73
N ARG A 4 9.89 -28.98 -61.55
CA ARG A 4 10.80 -28.02 -60.90
C ARG A 4 12.08 -27.73 -61.71
N THR A 5 12.11 -26.57 -62.34
CA THR A 5 13.33 -25.85 -62.70
C THR A 5 13.32 -24.45 -62.07
N ARG A 6 14.48 -24.10 -61.53
CA ARG A 6 14.76 -22.91 -60.71
C ARG A 6 15.05 -21.71 -61.60
N ALA A 7 14.60 -20.52 -61.20
CA ALA A 7 15.15 -19.26 -61.67
C ALA A 7 15.64 -18.46 -60.45
N SER A 8 16.90 -18.03 -60.55
CA SER A 8 17.67 -17.30 -59.57
C SER A 8 17.48 -15.79 -59.69
N ALA A 9 17.87 -15.07 -58.63
CA ALA A 9 18.30 -13.67 -58.62
C ALA A 9 17.20 -12.62 -58.90
N ALA A 10 17.20 -11.43 -58.34
CA ALA A 10 17.98 -10.77 -57.32
C ALA A 10 17.17 -9.51 -56.93
N LEU A 11 17.48 -8.97 -55.74
CA LEU A 11 17.50 -7.55 -55.38
C LEU A 11 16.46 -6.61 -56.01
N LEU A 12 15.70 -5.90 -55.17
CA LEU A 12 15.47 -4.45 -55.21
C LEU A 12 14.59 -4.11 -54.00
N CYS A 13 15.18 -3.54 -52.95
CA CYS A 13 15.02 -2.11 -52.61
C CYS A 13 13.55 -1.67 -52.54
N GLY A 14 13.03 -1.58 -51.32
CA GLY A 14 11.70 -1.05 -51.06
C GLY A 14 11.42 -0.83 -49.58
N LEU A 15 12.37 -0.21 -48.88
CA LEU A 15 12.17 0.38 -47.56
C LEU A 15 11.09 1.47 -47.67
N TRP A 16 9.84 1.12 -47.43
CA TRP A 16 8.78 2.09 -47.10
C TRP A 16 8.47 1.94 -45.61
N ALA A 17 9.44 2.40 -44.81
CA ALA A 17 9.23 2.66 -43.40
C ALA A 17 8.30 3.85 -43.28
N SER A 18 6.99 3.60 -43.17
CA SER A 18 6.04 4.63 -42.77
C SER A 18 6.36 5.07 -41.35
N LEU A 19 7.01 6.22 -41.22
CA LEU A 19 7.12 6.96 -39.97
C LEU A 19 5.71 7.35 -39.54
N ILE A 20 5.08 6.54 -38.70
CA ILE A 20 3.99 7.00 -37.86
C ILE A 20 4.67 7.83 -36.76
N ALA A 21 4.70 9.15 -36.97
CA ALA A 21 5.03 10.09 -35.91
C ALA A 21 3.97 9.95 -34.81
N ALA A 22 4.29 9.20 -33.76
CA ALA A 22 3.50 9.20 -32.55
C ALA A 22 3.54 10.62 -31.97
N PRO A 23 2.40 11.25 -31.63
CA PRO A 23 2.44 12.44 -30.82
C PRO A 23 3.07 12.04 -29.48
N ALA A 24 4.20 12.66 -29.14
CA ALA A 24 4.76 12.59 -27.81
C ALA A 24 3.74 13.20 -26.86
N SER A 25 2.87 12.35 -26.31
CA SER A 25 1.97 12.70 -25.23
C SER A 25 2.88 12.96 -24.04
N LEU A 26 3.16 14.23 -23.77
CA LEU A 26 3.74 14.66 -22.51
C LEU A 26 2.71 14.32 -21.45
N ALA A 27 2.80 13.10 -20.90
CA ALA A 27 2.22 12.78 -19.62
C ALA A 27 2.84 13.78 -18.65
N GLN A 28 2.08 14.82 -18.32
CA GLN A 28 2.40 15.69 -17.21
C GLN A 28 2.34 14.78 -15.99
N ASP A 29 3.50 14.44 -15.45
CA ASP A 29 3.61 14.02 -14.06
C ASP A 29 3.04 15.16 -13.23
N ALA A 30 1.74 15.07 -12.96
CA ALA A 30 1.09 15.84 -11.92
C ALA A 30 1.69 15.33 -10.61
N SER A 31 2.90 15.79 -10.31
CA SER A 31 3.44 15.77 -8.97
C SER A 31 2.48 16.63 -8.17
N LEU A 32 1.53 15.97 -7.51
CA LEU A 32 0.77 16.55 -6.42
C LEU A 32 1.82 16.89 -5.37
N ALA A 33 2.38 18.09 -5.48
CA ALA A 33 3.26 18.66 -4.48
C ALA A 33 2.42 18.79 -3.21
N GLN A 34 2.48 17.74 -2.39
CA GLN A 34 1.72 17.64 -1.16
C GLN A 34 2.17 18.79 -0.27
N ALA A 35 1.21 19.57 0.23
CA ALA A 35 1.50 20.75 1.03
C ALA A 35 2.50 20.44 2.16
N PRO A 36 3.51 21.29 2.39
CA PRO A 36 4.40 21.14 3.53
C PRO A 36 3.55 21.04 4.81
N GLY A 37 3.70 19.93 5.54
CA GLY A 37 2.92 19.61 6.74
C GLY A 37 1.84 18.54 6.57
N ALA A 38 1.63 18.00 5.37
CA ALA A 38 0.73 16.86 5.20
C ALA A 38 1.29 15.60 5.86
N ILE A 39 0.44 14.94 6.65
CA ILE A 39 0.71 13.66 7.28
C ILE A 39 0.73 12.56 6.21
N ARG A 40 1.78 11.75 6.21
CA ARG A 40 1.97 10.59 5.36
C ARG A 40 2.06 9.35 6.23
N TYR A 41 1.18 8.38 5.99
CA TYR A 41 1.14 7.14 6.77
C TYR A 41 2.52 6.47 6.91
N ASP A 42 3.22 6.23 5.79
CA ASP A 42 4.49 5.49 5.82
C ASP A 42 5.64 6.22 6.50
N ARG A 43 5.63 7.57 6.48
CA ARG A 43 6.69 8.40 7.06
C ARG A 43 6.40 8.72 8.53
N ASP A 44 5.14 9.04 8.84
CA ASP A 44 4.77 9.67 10.11
C ASP A 44 4.05 8.72 11.06
N ILE A 45 3.28 7.74 10.55
CA ILE A 45 2.40 6.90 11.38
C ILE A 45 2.93 5.48 11.52
N ARG A 46 3.31 4.84 10.41
CA ARG A 46 3.81 3.46 10.38
C ARG A 46 5.00 3.25 11.33
N PRO A 47 6.00 4.15 11.43
CA PRO A 47 7.09 3.97 12.38
C PRO A 47 6.63 3.94 13.84
N ILE A 48 5.61 4.74 14.21
CA ILE A 48 5.05 4.76 15.56
C ILE A 48 4.36 3.42 15.87
N LEU A 49 3.53 2.93 14.94
CA LEU A 49 2.84 1.65 15.11
C LEU A 49 3.81 0.47 15.14
N SER A 50 4.87 0.51 14.33
CA SER A 50 5.91 -0.51 14.31
C SER A 50 6.68 -0.58 15.62
N ASP A 51 6.99 0.58 16.22
CA ASP A 51 7.73 0.66 17.48
C ASP A 51 6.88 0.24 18.68
N ARG A 52 5.60 0.62 18.70
CA ARG A 52 4.76 0.53 19.90
C ARG A 52 3.63 -0.50 19.87
N CYS A 53 3.21 -0.96 18.69
CA CYS A 53 1.97 -1.73 18.57
C CYS A 53 2.16 -3.10 17.90
N PHE A 54 3.00 -3.21 16.87
CA PHE A 54 3.10 -4.43 16.07
C PHE A 54 3.72 -5.62 16.81
N ARG A 55 4.39 -5.40 17.95
CA ARG A 55 4.87 -6.51 18.79
C ARG A 55 3.72 -7.42 19.22
N CYS A 56 2.58 -6.85 19.63
CA CYS A 56 1.42 -7.60 20.13
C CYS A 56 0.24 -7.61 19.14
N HIS A 57 0.19 -6.67 18.19
CA HIS A 57 -0.89 -6.54 17.22
C HIS A 57 -0.38 -6.48 15.77
N GLY A 58 0.69 -7.23 15.48
CA GLY A 58 1.33 -7.26 14.17
C GLY A 58 1.42 -8.67 13.58
N PRO A 59 2.37 -8.90 12.65
CA PRO A 59 2.41 -10.11 11.83
C PRO A 59 2.86 -11.38 12.56
N ASP A 60 3.54 -11.26 13.71
CA ASP A 60 3.83 -12.45 14.52
C ASP A 60 2.51 -13.04 15.04
N LEU A 61 2.35 -14.36 15.00
CA LEU A 61 1.20 -15.08 15.54
C LEU A 61 1.43 -15.47 17.00
N GLY A 62 2.70 -15.67 17.41
CA GLY A 62 3.05 -16.14 18.75
C GLY A 62 2.78 -15.12 19.84
N SER A 63 2.98 -13.85 19.54
CA SER A 63 2.72 -12.71 20.44
C SER A 63 1.38 -12.01 20.17
N ARG A 64 0.54 -12.51 19.24
CA ARG A 64 -0.61 -11.76 18.75
C ARG A 64 -1.78 -11.77 19.72
N GLU A 65 -2.05 -10.60 20.26
CA GLU A 65 -3.19 -10.35 21.12
C GLU A 65 -4.45 -10.00 20.32
N ALA A 66 -5.60 -10.42 20.85
CA ALA A 66 -6.94 -10.17 20.30
C ALA A 66 -7.16 -10.60 18.84
N LYS A 67 -6.24 -11.38 18.24
CA LYS A 67 -6.22 -11.70 16.81
C LYS A 67 -6.35 -10.43 15.94
N LEU A 68 -5.68 -9.36 16.35
CA LEU A 68 -5.72 -8.06 15.69
C LEU A 68 -4.41 -7.80 14.93
N ARG A 69 -4.53 -7.34 13.69
CA ARG A 69 -3.45 -6.86 12.82
C ARG A 69 -3.62 -5.37 12.59
N LEU A 70 -2.80 -4.56 13.25
CA LEU A 70 -2.71 -3.13 12.98
C LEU A 70 -1.82 -2.83 11.76
N ASP A 71 -1.05 -3.81 11.30
CA ASP A 71 -0.20 -3.72 10.11
C ASP A 71 -0.95 -3.99 8.79
N GLU A 72 -2.16 -4.55 8.86
CA GLU A 72 -3.03 -4.80 7.71
C GLU A 72 -4.24 -3.85 7.75
N PHE A 73 -4.42 -3.06 6.67
CA PHE A 73 -5.48 -2.06 6.59
C PHE A 73 -6.88 -2.65 6.81
N ASP A 74 -7.18 -3.77 6.13
CA ASP A 74 -8.48 -4.41 6.18
C ASP A 74 -8.81 -4.90 7.60
N ASP A 75 -7.85 -5.51 8.29
CA ASP A 75 -8.07 -6.06 9.62
C ASP A 75 -8.09 -4.98 10.73
N ALA A 76 -7.31 -3.91 10.55
CA ALA A 76 -7.29 -2.74 11.43
C ALA A 76 -8.60 -1.93 11.36
N THR A 77 -9.28 -1.95 10.21
CA THR A 77 -10.54 -1.21 9.97
C THR A 77 -11.79 -2.10 9.98
N ALA A 78 -11.62 -3.42 10.08
CA ALA A 78 -12.71 -4.37 10.15
C ALA A 78 -13.62 -4.14 11.37
N GLU A 79 -14.92 -4.36 11.17
CA GLU A 79 -15.89 -4.38 12.25
C GLU A 79 -15.65 -5.57 13.18
N ARG A 80 -15.67 -5.33 14.49
CA ARG A 80 -15.49 -6.38 15.51
C ARG A 80 -16.53 -6.24 16.61
N LYS A 81 -16.62 -7.24 17.48
CA LYS A 81 -17.59 -7.28 18.60
C LYS A 81 -17.58 -6.02 19.50
N ARG A 82 -16.42 -5.35 19.62
CA ARG A 82 -16.25 -4.15 20.45
C ARG A 82 -16.16 -2.85 19.65
N GLY A 83 -16.31 -2.91 18.32
CA GLY A 83 -16.03 -1.82 17.40
C GLY A 83 -14.69 -1.99 16.67
N ARG A 84 -14.38 -1.03 15.78
CA ARG A 84 -13.18 -1.04 14.93
C ARG A 84 -11.95 -0.59 15.73
N ALA A 85 -10.81 -1.23 15.48
CA ALA A 85 -9.55 -0.76 16.06
C ALA A 85 -9.23 0.65 15.56
N ILE A 86 -9.35 0.88 14.25
CA ILE A 86 -9.28 2.18 13.61
C ILE A 86 -10.58 2.40 12.85
N ALA A 87 -11.34 3.44 13.20
CA ALA A 87 -12.53 3.85 12.48
C ALA A 87 -12.16 5.01 11.52
N PRO A 88 -12.11 4.76 10.19
CA PRO A 88 -11.70 5.80 9.23
C PRO A 88 -12.62 7.02 9.28
N GLY A 89 -12.03 8.20 9.43
CA GLY A 89 -12.78 9.47 9.52
C GLY A 89 -13.46 9.73 10.86
N ASP A 90 -13.38 8.79 11.82
CA ASP A 90 -14.02 8.91 13.12
C ASP A 90 -13.03 8.56 14.27
N PRO A 91 -12.17 9.52 14.65
CA PRO A 91 -11.21 9.30 15.73
C PRO A 91 -11.87 8.99 17.08
N ALA A 92 -13.06 9.54 17.35
CA ALA A 92 -13.75 9.37 18.63
C ALA A 92 -14.19 7.91 18.85
N ASN A 93 -14.58 7.21 17.77
CA ASN A 93 -14.97 5.81 17.80
C ASN A 93 -13.83 4.83 17.43
N SER A 94 -12.59 5.31 17.31
CA SER A 94 -11.43 4.46 17.08
C SER A 94 -10.91 3.88 18.40
N LEU A 95 -11.09 2.57 18.62
CA LEU A 95 -10.65 1.91 19.86
C LEU A 95 -9.15 2.08 20.13
N LEU A 96 -8.31 2.15 19.09
CA LEU A 96 -6.87 2.40 19.23
C LEU A 96 -6.61 3.69 20.01
N LEU A 97 -7.29 4.78 19.65
CA LEU A 97 -7.10 6.08 20.32
C LEU A 97 -7.64 6.06 21.74
N GLN A 98 -8.76 5.38 21.97
CA GLN A 98 -9.33 5.19 23.31
C GLN A 98 -8.36 4.41 24.21
N ARG A 99 -7.70 3.37 23.68
CA ARG A 99 -6.71 2.56 24.41
C ARG A 99 -5.43 3.32 24.71
N VAL A 100 -4.93 4.12 23.77
CA VAL A 100 -3.73 4.95 24.01
C VAL A 100 -3.99 6.02 25.07
N ALA A 101 -5.19 6.58 25.11
CA ALA A 101 -5.59 7.62 26.07
C ALA A 101 -6.28 7.08 27.33
N HIS A 102 -6.34 5.76 27.53
CA HIS A 102 -7.16 5.17 28.58
C HIS A 102 -6.67 5.57 29.98
N ALA A 103 -7.57 5.97 30.88
CA ALA A 103 -7.18 6.47 32.21
C ALA A 103 -6.56 5.37 33.09
N ASP A 104 -7.16 4.18 33.07
CA ASP A 104 -6.65 2.99 33.77
C ASP A 104 -5.37 2.47 33.07
N PRO A 105 -4.22 2.39 33.78
CA PRO A 105 -2.97 1.85 33.25
C PRO A 105 -3.06 0.42 32.73
N ASP A 106 -3.91 -0.43 33.34
CA ASP A 106 -4.02 -1.85 32.97
C ASP A 106 -4.78 -2.02 31.65
N GLU A 107 -5.59 -1.03 31.29
CA GLU A 107 -6.34 -0.99 30.03
C GLU A 107 -5.65 -0.16 28.94
N ARG A 108 -4.61 0.60 29.31
CA ARG A 108 -3.87 1.48 28.41
C ARG A 108 -2.92 0.68 27.52
N MET A 109 -2.83 1.08 26.26
CA MET A 109 -1.91 0.49 25.30
C MET A 109 -0.85 1.52 24.85
N PRO A 110 0.41 1.09 24.65
CA PRO A 110 0.94 -0.23 25.01
C PRO A 110 1.03 -0.42 26.54
N PRO A 111 1.01 -1.67 27.03
CA PRO A 111 1.30 -1.99 28.42
C PRO A 111 2.69 -1.47 28.86
N ALA A 112 2.86 -1.21 30.16
CA ALA A 112 4.09 -0.60 30.68
C ALA A 112 5.34 -1.50 30.55
N ASP A 113 5.14 -2.81 30.46
CA ASP A 113 6.18 -3.85 30.36
C ASP A 113 6.42 -4.34 28.92
N SER A 114 5.85 -3.64 27.92
CA SER A 114 5.90 -4.01 26.50
C SER A 114 7.18 -3.68 25.76
#